data_AF-A0A6I9N8J8-F1
#
_entry.id   AF-A0A6I9N8J8-F1
#
_cell.length_a   1.000
_cell.length_b   1.000
_cell.length_c   1.000
_cell.angle_alpha   90.00
_cell.angle_beta   90.00
_cell.angle_gamma   90.00
#
_symmetry.space_group_name_H-M   'P 1'
#
loop_
_entity.id
_entity.type
_entity.pdbx_description
1 polymer ?
#
loop_
_entity_poly.entity_id
_entity_poly.type
_entity_poly.pdbx_seq_one_letter_code
_entity_poly.pdbx_strand_id
1 'polypeptide(L)'
;MYILSRDRLNMDLDRACLELMIKLLEIDQDYSAHQDQLTPKEVEKVKEKIRKLCETVHNKHLDLENITTGHLAMETLLSLTSKRAGDWFKEELRLLGGLDHIVDKVKEYVQNLSQEDDKENLVVSLWGAERCLRVLESVTVQNPENQAYLIAYKESQLIVSSARALRYCEDMIQRYSRSLNNSSLSLSGAALPHCSFSNVGKAVEDCMRAVIGVLLNLTHDNEWGSTKTGEQEQLTVTALNCVLRVPRFIPQEQRFDVRVLGLGLLINLVEYSSRNRHCLVDMEYLMDDSFLEDSLLQPADPTGAETANAPPPAAAESQGDDPVKPKPSGALAALVQFLLERERAAILAEAKTDDLISEAPKPALDKSGEWKETSGEIQWVAAEPNDNQTETNEDEKKEEEEEELDLNKALQHSGKHMEDSIVASYTALLLGCLCQGSQINLTTVRQHLPKGDFSIMTEMLKKFLSFMNLTCAMGTTGQKSITRVIEYLEHC
;
A
#
# COMPACT_ATOMS: atom_id res chain seq x y z
N MET A 1 0.92 -31.22 -3.17
CA MET A 1 0.57 -30.47 -4.39
C MET A 1 1.38 -29.18 -4.50
N TYR A 2 1.44 -28.33 -3.48
CA TYR A 2 2.29 -27.12 -3.48
C TYR A 2 3.73 -27.37 -3.98
N ILE A 3 4.46 -28.32 -3.38
CA ILE A 3 5.83 -28.63 -3.80
C ILE A 3 5.90 -29.11 -5.25
N LEU A 4 4.95 -29.94 -5.68
CA LEU A 4 4.88 -30.44 -7.06
C LEU A 4 4.62 -29.30 -8.05
N SER A 5 3.80 -28.31 -7.67
CA SER A 5 3.49 -27.14 -8.52
C SER A 5 4.69 -26.22 -8.76
N ARG A 6 5.80 -26.40 -8.03
CA ARG A 6 7.04 -25.62 -8.20
C ARG A 6 8.00 -26.25 -9.18
N ASP A 7 7.90 -27.56 -9.39
CA ASP A 7 8.68 -28.26 -10.40
C ASP A 7 7.96 -28.15 -11.75
N ARG A 8 8.68 -27.81 -12.82
CA ARG A 8 8.14 -27.49 -14.17
C ARG A 8 7.41 -28.65 -14.86
N LEU A 9 7.23 -29.77 -14.18
CA LEU A 9 6.48 -30.89 -14.70
C LEU A 9 5.01 -30.49 -14.68
N ASN A 10 4.37 -30.54 -15.85
CA ASN A 10 2.92 -30.47 -15.96
C ASN A 10 2.35 -31.41 -14.90
N MET A 11 1.84 -30.84 -13.81
CA MET A 11 1.07 -31.65 -12.89
C MET A 11 -0.15 -32.08 -13.70
N ASP A 12 -0.30 -33.38 -13.94
CA ASP A 12 -1.53 -33.96 -14.45
C ASP A 12 -2.59 -33.80 -13.36
N LEU A 13 -3.15 -32.58 -13.27
CA LEU A 13 -4.27 -32.24 -12.41
C LEU A 13 -5.52 -32.61 -13.17
N ASP A 14 -6.15 -33.69 -12.75
CA ASP A 14 -7.50 -34.01 -13.19
C ASP A 14 -8.53 -33.17 -12.43
N ARG A 15 -9.78 -33.27 -12.88
CA ARG A 15 -10.91 -32.57 -12.26
C ARG A 15 -11.04 -32.87 -10.76
N ALA A 16 -10.72 -34.11 -10.34
CA ALA A 16 -10.81 -34.51 -8.93
C ALA A 16 -9.74 -33.82 -8.08
N CYS A 17 -8.52 -33.65 -8.60
CA CYS A 17 -7.46 -32.89 -7.94
C CYS A 17 -7.83 -31.41 -7.81
N LEU A 18 -8.46 -30.83 -8.84
CA LEU A 18 -8.94 -29.45 -8.80
C LEU A 18 -10.04 -29.27 -7.75
N GLU A 19 -11.04 -30.15 -7.75
CA GLU A 19 -12.13 -30.12 -6.78
C GLU A 19 -11.60 -30.29 -5.34
N LEU A 20 -10.63 -31.18 -5.13
CA LEU A 20 -9.94 -31.32 -3.86
C LEU A 20 -9.21 -30.04 -3.47
N MET A 21 -8.47 -29.40 -4.40
CA MET A 21 -7.75 -28.16 -4.11
C MET A 21 -8.68 -27.03 -3.69
N ILE A 22 -9.83 -26.91 -4.36
CA ILE A 22 -10.86 -25.94 -4.02
C ILE A 22 -11.44 -26.24 -2.65
N LYS A 23 -11.79 -27.49 -2.34
CA LYS A 23 -12.25 -27.88 -0.99
C LYS A 23 -11.23 -27.59 0.10
N LEU A 24 -9.93 -27.79 -0.17
CA LEU A 24 -8.86 -27.48 0.79
C LEU A 24 -8.69 -25.97 1.00
N LEU A 25 -8.94 -25.15 -0.03
CA LEU A 25 -8.91 -23.69 0.06
C LEU A 25 -9.93 -23.16 1.07
N GLU A 26 -11.08 -23.84 1.21
CA GLU A 26 -12.20 -23.48 2.09
C GLU A 26 -12.02 -23.91 3.54
N ILE A 27 -11.00 -24.70 3.86
CA ILE A 27 -10.78 -25.15 5.23
C ILE A 27 -10.26 -23.97 6.05
N ASP A 28 -11.10 -23.49 6.95
CA ASP A 28 -10.91 -22.28 7.76
C ASP A 28 -10.24 -22.55 9.12
N GLN A 29 -10.31 -23.78 9.60
CA GLN A 29 -9.64 -24.21 10.83
C GLN A 29 -8.84 -25.48 10.58
N ASP A 30 -7.66 -25.58 11.20
CA ASP A 30 -7.09 -26.88 11.53
C ASP A 30 -8.14 -27.56 12.43
N TYR A 31 -8.95 -28.45 11.86
CA TYR A 31 -9.96 -29.24 12.58
C TYR A 31 -9.41 -29.57 13.97
N SER A 32 -10.06 -29.09 15.05
CA SER A 32 -9.73 -29.59 16.38
C SER A 32 -9.91 -31.09 16.27
N ALA A 33 -8.81 -31.83 16.38
CA ALA A 33 -8.79 -33.26 16.19
C ALA A 33 -9.77 -33.90 17.18
N HIS A 34 -11.03 -34.05 16.76
CA HIS A 34 -11.95 -34.95 17.39
C HIS A 34 -11.48 -36.35 17.00
N GLN A 35 -10.60 -36.85 17.88
CA GLN A 35 -10.12 -38.22 17.98
C GLN A 35 -9.33 -38.76 16.78
N ASP A 36 -8.17 -39.30 17.14
CA ASP A 36 -7.38 -40.27 16.37
C ASP A 36 -6.41 -39.70 15.33
N GLN A 37 -5.16 -39.44 15.77
CA GLN A 37 -3.98 -40.27 15.42
C GLN A 37 -2.63 -39.61 15.77
N LEU A 38 -2.57 -38.30 15.98
CA LEU A 38 -1.30 -37.59 16.24
C LEU A 38 -1.38 -36.71 17.49
N THR A 39 -0.35 -36.79 18.32
CA THR A 39 -0.16 -35.88 19.45
C THR A 39 0.19 -34.47 18.96
N PRO A 40 -0.09 -33.41 19.75
CA PRO A 40 0.29 -32.04 19.38
C PRO A 40 1.77 -31.89 19.00
N LYS A 41 2.66 -32.62 19.67
CA LYS A 41 4.10 -32.66 19.37
C LYS A 41 4.42 -33.30 18.01
N GLU A 42 3.64 -34.27 17.57
CA GLU A 42 3.84 -34.89 16.26
C GLU A 42 3.32 -33.99 15.15
N VAL A 43 2.18 -33.31 15.36
CA VAL A 43 1.68 -32.28 14.45
C VAL A 43 2.70 -31.16 14.28
N GLU A 44 3.29 -30.69 15.38
CA GLU A 44 4.34 -29.66 15.34
C GLU A 44 5.58 -30.14 14.56
N LYS A 45 6.04 -31.39 14.78
CA LYS A 45 7.12 -31.99 13.98
C LYS A 45 6.78 -32.09 12.49
N VAL A 46 5.53 -32.39 12.14
CA VAL A 46 5.07 -32.44 10.76
C VAL A 46 5.05 -31.02 10.17
N LYS A 47 4.50 -30.03 10.87
CA LYS A 47 4.52 -28.62 10.45
C LYS A 47 5.94 -28.12 10.23
N GLU A 48 6.87 -28.44 11.12
CA GLU A 48 8.28 -28.08 10.98
C GLU A 48 8.96 -28.77 9.79
N LYS A 49 8.64 -30.04 9.52
CA LYS A 49 9.11 -30.72 8.30
C LYS A 49 8.56 -30.07 7.03
N ILE A 50 7.26 -29.70 7.04
CA ILE A 50 6.64 -28.98 5.93
C ILE A 50 7.31 -27.63 5.74
N ARG A 51 7.60 -26.89 6.82
CA ARG A 51 8.31 -25.62 6.80
C ARG A 51 9.67 -25.75 6.13
N LYS A 52 10.51 -26.69 6.56
CA LYS A 52 11.83 -26.97 5.94
C LYS A 52 11.73 -27.36 4.47
N LEU A 53 10.71 -28.16 4.12
CA LEU A 53 10.50 -28.57 2.74
C LEU A 53 10.05 -27.38 1.89
N CYS A 54 9.20 -26.51 2.44
CA CYS A 54 8.81 -25.26 1.81
C CYS A 54 10.02 -24.35 1.62
N GLU A 55 10.85 -24.12 2.65
CA GLU A 55 12.12 -23.36 2.57
C GLU A 55 13.03 -23.86 1.45
N THR A 56 13.21 -25.18 1.35
CA THR A 56 14.08 -25.80 0.33
C THR A 56 13.58 -25.55 -1.08
N VAL A 57 12.26 -25.48 -1.25
CA VAL A 57 11.60 -25.27 -2.55
C VAL A 57 11.31 -23.77 -2.77
N HIS A 58 11.50 -22.91 -1.76
CA HIS A 58 11.08 -21.51 -1.80
C HIS A 58 12.11 -20.55 -2.38
N ASN A 59 11.57 -19.52 -3.03
CA ASN A 59 12.29 -18.30 -3.39
C ASN A 59 11.52 -17.02 -2.99
N LYS A 60 11.19 -16.84 -1.68
CA LYS A 60 10.78 -15.56 -1.00
C LYS A 60 9.34 -15.29 -0.46
N HIS A 61 8.28 -16.09 -0.68
CA HIS A 61 6.89 -15.62 -0.44
C HIS A 61 5.93 -16.48 0.42
N LEU A 62 6.34 -17.63 0.99
CA LEU A 62 5.49 -18.30 1.99
C LEU A 62 5.68 -17.64 3.34
N ASP A 63 4.59 -17.30 4.01
CA ASP A 63 4.61 -17.05 5.45
C ASP A 63 4.78 -18.40 6.18
N LEU A 64 6.03 -18.67 6.57
CA LEU A 64 6.41 -19.91 7.26
C LEU A 64 5.88 -19.94 8.71
N GLU A 65 5.40 -18.82 9.25
CA GLU A 65 4.79 -18.73 10.57
C GLU A 65 3.33 -19.18 10.53
N ASN A 66 2.62 -18.95 9.41
CA ASN A 66 1.20 -19.22 9.24
C ASN A 66 0.88 -20.37 8.25
N ILE A 67 1.53 -21.52 8.43
CA ILE A 67 1.27 -22.71 7.60
C ILE A 67 -0.05 -23.39 8.04
N THR A 68 -1.12 -23.09 7.31
CA THR A 68 -2.44 -23.74 7.42
C THR A 68 -2.80 -24.47 6.13
N THR A 69 -3.79 -25.38 6.19
CA THR A 69 -4.29 -26.10 5.01
C THR A 69 -4.74 -25.14 3.91
N GLY A 70 -5.53 -24.14 4.27
CA GLY A 70 -6.03 -23.13 3.35
C GLY A 70 -4.94 -22.27 2.71
N HIS A 71 -3.94 -21.87 3.49
CA HIS A 71 -2.80 -21.10 2.96
C HIS A 71 -1.98 -21.91 1.95
N LEU A 72 -1.69 -23.19 2.25
CA LEU A 72 -0.98 -24.07 1.31
C LEU A 72 -1.80 -24.34 0.03
N ALA A 73 -3.12 -24.45 0.14
CA ALA A 73 -4.00 -24.60 -1.01
C ALA A 73 -3.99 -23.35 -1.89
N MET A 74 -4.13 -22.16 -1.29
CA MET A 74 -4.00 -20.87 -1.99
C MET A 74 -2.65 -20.78 -2.70
N GLU A 75 -1.54 -21.01 -1.99
CA GLU A 75 -0.18 -20.91 -2.56
C GLU A 75 0.05 -21.93 -3.68
N THR A 76 -0.60 -23.09 -3.62
CA THR A 76 -0.61 -24.06 -4.74
C THR A 76 -1.32 -23.47 -5.96
N LEU A 77 -2.53 -22.92 -5.78
CA LEU A 77 -3.29 -22.31 -6.87
C LEU A 77 -2.58 -21.10 -7.47
N LEU A 78 -1.98 -20.24 -6.65
CA LEU A 78 -1.18 -19.09 -7.10
C LEU A 78 0.05 -19.54 -7.90
N SER A 79 0.71 -20.63 -7.48
CA SER A 79 1.83 -21.20 -8.24
C SER A 79 1.38 -21.73 -9.61
N LEU A 80 0.25 -22.46 -9.65
CA LEU A 80 -0.32 -23.05 -10.87
C LEU A 80 -0.92 -22.02 -11.84
N THR A 81 -1.29 -20.83 -11.36
CA THR A 81 -1.87 -19.73 -12.15
C THR A 81 -0.84 -18.63 -12.46
N SER A 82 0.40 -18.79 -11.99
CA SER A 82 1.48 -17.82 -12.18
C SER A 82 1.90 -17.67 -13.64
N LYS A 83 2.56 -16.54 -13.96
CA LYS A 83 3.20 -16.31 -15.26
C LYS A 83 4.15 -17.45 -15.68
N ARG A 84 4.77 -18.14 -14.71
CA ARG A 84 5.67 -19.28 -14.96
C ARG A 84 4.92 -20.54 -15.40
N ALA A 85 3.70 -20.75 -14.91
CA ALA A 85 2.88 -21.91 -15.22
C ALA A 85 2.11 -21.77 -16.55
N GLY A 86 1.86 -20.53 -16.99
CA GLY A 86 1.11 -20.23 -18.21
C GLY A 86 -0.40 -20.23 -17.99
N ASP A 87 -1.17 -20.12 -19.08
CA ASP A 87 -2.61 -19.87 -18.99
C ASP A 87 -3.49 -21.12 -18.96
N TRP A 88 -2.93 -22.30 -19.28
CA TRP A 88 -3.69 -23.56 -19.35
C TRP A 88 -4.52 -23.82 -18.08
N PHE A 89 -3.91 -23.68 -16.90
CA PHE A 89 -4.62 -23.94 -15.64
C PHE A 89 -5.67 -22.86 -15.32
N LYS A 90 -5.43 -21.60 -15.74
CA LYS A 90 -6.42 -20.53 -15.59
C LYS A 90 -7.69 -20.83 -16.40
N GLU A 91 -7.53 -21.40 -17.60
CA GLU A 91 -8.65 -21.80 -18.46
C GLU A 91 -9.36 -23.05 -17.91
N GLU A 92 -8.60 -24.07 -17.50
CA GLU A 92 -9.16 -25.31 -16.96
C GLU A 92 -9.97 -25.05 -15.68
N LEU A 93 -9.46 -24.20 -14.78
CA LEU A 93 -10.18 -23.79 -13.57
C LEU A 93 -11.52 -23.12 -13.89
N ARG A 94 -11.62 -22.38 -14.99
CA ARG A 94 -12.90 -21.84 -15.49
C ARG A 94 -13.79 -22.93 -16.07
N LEU A 95 -13.27 -23.74 -16.99
CA LEU A 95 -14.06 -24.74 -17.72
C LEU A 95 -14.64 -25.83 -16.82
N LEU A 96 -13.97 -26.15 -15.72
CA LEU A 96 -14.42 -27.14 -14.75
C LEU A 96 -15.35 -26.57 -13.66
N GLY A 97 -15.68 -25.28 -13.71
CA GLY A 97 -16.55 -24.60 -12.74
C GLY A 97 -15.86 -24.26 -11.41
N GLY A 98 -14.53 -24.23 -11.39
CA GLY A 98 -13.79 -23.88 -10.18
C GLY A 98 -13.91 -22.40 -9.82
N LEU A 99 -13.96 -21.52 -10.83
CA LEU A 99 -14.18 -20.08 -10.61
C LEU A 99 -15.56 -19.79 -9.99
N ASP A 100 -16.59 -20.50 -10.44
CA ASP A 100 -17.96 -20.42 -9.91
C ASP A 100 -17.98 -20.65 -8.40
N HIS A 101 -17.35 -21.74 -7.99
CA HIS A 101 -17.28 -22.17 -6.60
C HIS A 101 -16.52 -21.15 -5.73
N ILE A 102 -15.38 -20.65 -6.22
CA ILE A 102 -14.59 -19.63 -5.52
C ILE A 102 -15.41 -18.33 -5.35
N VAL A 103 -16.13 -17.88 -6.38
CA VAL A 103 -16.98 -16.68 -6.30
C VAL A 103 -18.15 -16.86 -5.33
N ASP A 104 -18.80 -18.03 -5.35
CA ASP A 104 -19.87 -18.36 -4.41
C ASP A 104 -19.36 -18.35 -2.97
N LYS A 105 -18.12 -18.82 -2.75
CA LYS A 105 -17.50 -18.79 -1.43
C LYS A 105 -17.12 -17.38 -0.97
N VAL A 106 -16.60 -16.53 -1.86
CA VAL A 106 -16.37 -15.10 -1.57
C VAL A 106 -17.68 -14.44 -1.11
N LYS A 107 -18.80 -14.72 -1.80
CA LYS A 107 -20.11 -14.22 -1.39
C LYS A 107 -20.49 -14.65 0.02
N GLU A 108 -20.33 -15.93 0.36
CA GLU A 108 -20.63 -16.46 1.69
C GLU A 108 -19.80 -15.76 2.78
N TYR A 109 -18.49 -15.67 2.60
CA TYR A 109 -17.61 -14.97 3.55
C TYR A 109 -18.01 -13.50 3.73
N VAL A 110 -18.28 -12.79 2.64
CA VAL A 110 -18.69 -11.38 2.69
C VAL A 110 -20.06 -11.20 3.35
N GLN A 111 -20.98 -12.16 3.22
CA GLN A 111 -22.25 -12.14 3.95
C GLN A 111 -22.03 -12.27 5.46
N ASN A 112 -21.06 -13.09 5.88
CA ASN A 112 -20.74 -13.28 7.30
C ASN A 112 -20.09 -12.04 7.94
N LEU A 113 -19.44 -11.17 7.15
CA LEU A 113 -18.87 -9.91 7.65
C LEU A 113 -19.94 -8.92 8.17
N SER A 114 -21.21 -9.13 7.84
CA SER A 114 -22.31 -8.29 8.35
C SER A 114 -22.62 -8.50 9.85
N GLN A 115 -22.14 -9.60 10.44
CA GLN A 115 -22.36 -9.96 11.84
C GLN A 115 -21.03 -9.92 12.59
N GLU A 116 -20.84 -8.91 13.45
CA GLU A 116 -19.59 -8.71 14.19
C GLU A 116 -19.60 -9.29 15.61
N ASP A 117 -20.59 -10.12 15.93
CA ASP A 117 -20.79 -10.65 17.28
C ASP A 117 -19.63 -11.58 17.73
N ASP A 118 -18.89 -12.16 16.77
CA ASP A 118 -17.76 -13.06 17.02
C ASP A 118 -16.52 -12.67 16.20
N LYS A 119 -15.46 -12.25 16.91
CA LYS A 119 -14.19 -11.80 16.33
C LYS A 119 -13.39 -12.92 15.66
N GLU A 120 -13.49 -14.16 16.14
CA GLU A 120 -12.79 -15.29 15.52
C GLU A 120 -13.43 -15.63 14.18
N ASN A 121 -14.76 -15.65 14.12
CA ASN A 121 -15.50 -15.86 12.87
C ASN A 121 -15.27 -14.73 11.87
N LEU A 122 -15.08 -13.50 12.35
CA LEU A 122 -14.74 -12.35 11.51
C LEU A 122 -13.37 -12.52 10.84
N VAL A 123 -12.35 -12.92 11.61
CA VAL A 123 -11.00 -13.19 11.10
C VAL A 123 -11.02 -14.33 10.09
N VAL A 124 -11.74 -15.41 10.41
CA VAL A 124 -11.95 -16.54 9.48
C VAL A 124 -12.59 -16.06 8.17
N SER A 125 -13.64 -15.24 8.24
CA SER A 125 -14.34 -14.76 7.06
C SER A 125 -13.48 -13.81 6.21
N LEU A 126 -12.73 -12.91 6.84
CA LEU A 126 -11.80 -12.00 6.15
C LEU A 126 -10.69 -12.77 5.44
N TRP A 127 -10.03 -13.71 6.11
CA TRP A 127 -8.98 -14.54 5.50
C TRP A 127 -9.51 -15.53 4.46
N GLY A 128 -10.72 -16.04 4.67
CA GLY A 128 -11.42 -16.85 3.66
C GLY A 128 -11.66 -16.06 2.38
N ALA A 129 -12.21 -14.84 2.50
CA ALA A 129 -12.42 -13.96 1.37
C ALA A 129 -11.10 -13.55 0.70
N GLU A 130 -10.09 -13.15 1.47
CA GLU A 130 -8.76 -12.75 0.97
C GLU A 130 -8.11 -13.87 0.13
N ARG A 131 -8.07 -15.11 0.65
CA ARG A 131 -7.49 -16.25 -0.06
C ARG A 131 -8.18 -16.49 -1.41
N CYS A 132 -9.51 -16.50 -1.41
CA CYS A 132 -10.28 -16.69 -2.63
C CYS A 132 -10.07 -15.54 -3.63
N LEU A 133 -10.08 -14.30 -3.15
CA LEU A 133 -9.88 -13.12 -3.99
C LEU A 133 -8.48 -13.08 -4.62
N ARG A 134 -7.43 -13.49 -3.91
CA ARG A 134 -6.08 -13.58 -4.48
C ARG A 134 -5.97 -14.61 -5.60
N VAL A 135 -6.66 -15.75 -5.48
CA VAL A 135 -6.74 -16.73 -6.58
C VAL A 135 -7.47 -16.10 -7.78
N LEU A 136 -8.59 -15.41 -7.54
CA LEU A 136 -9.36 -14.72 -8.58
C LEU A 136 -8.57 -13.59 -9.27
N GLU A 137 -7.77 -12.85 -8.51
CA GLU A 137 -6.83 -11.86 -9.02
C GLU A 137 -5.82 -12.54 -9.94
N SER A 138 -5.18 -13.63 -9.49
CA SER A 138 -4.15 -14.32 -10.27
C SER A 138 -4.66 -14.86 -11.61
N VAL A 139 -5.86 -15.45 -11.62
CA VAL A 139 -6.45 -16.03 -12.85
C VAL A 139 -6.95 -14.98 -13.83
N THR A 140 -7.09 -13.72 -13.41
CA THR A 140 -7.52 -12.60 -14.26
C THR A 140 -6.35 -11.78 -14.82
N VAL A 141 -5.12 -11.99 -14.33
CA VAL A 141 -3.92 -11.35 -14.88
C VAL A 141 -3.73 -11.78 -16.33
N GLN A 142 -3.81 -10.81 -17.24
CA GLN A 142 -3.63 -10.98 -18.69
C GLN A 142 -4.52 -12.09 -19.30
N ASN A 143 -5.73 -12.29 -18.75
CA ASN A 143 -6.68 -13.30 -19.25
C ASN A 143 -8.07 -12.67 -19.45
N PRO A 144 -8.33 -12.07 -20.63
CA PRO A 144 -9.59 -11.38 -20.92
C PRO A 144 -10.82 -12.29 -20.82
N GLU A 145 -10.69 -13.57 -21.14
CA GLU A 145 -11.78 -14.53 -21.07
C GLU A 145 -12.20 -14.81 -19.61
N ASN A 146 -11.25 -14.93 -18.69
CA ASN A 146 -11.56 -15.06 -17.25
C ASN A 146 -12.14 -13.77 -16.68
N GLN A 147 -11.63 -12.61 -17.09
CA GLN A 147 -12.22 -11.32 -16.72
C GLN A 147 -13.68 -11.27 -17.16
N ALA A 148 -13.96 -11.49 -18.45
CA ALA A 148 -15.32 -11.48 -18.99
C ALA A 148 -16.23 -12.51 -18.30
N TYR A 149 -15.74 -13.72 -18.04
CA TYR A 149 -16.47 -14.76 -17.33
C TYR A 149 -16.89 -14.31 -15.92
N LEU A 150 -15.95 -13.80 -15.13
CA LEU A 150 -16.20 -13.40 -13.75
C LEU A 150 -17.10 -12.17 -13.64
N ILE A 151 -17.04 -11.24 -14.59
CA ILE A 151 -17.96 -10.09 -14.62
C ILE A 151 -19.38 -10.58 -14.98
N ALA A 152 -19.52 -11.58 -15.85
CA ALA A 152 -20.83 -12.11 -16.28
C ALA A 152 -21.49 -13.05 -15.26
N TYR A 153 -20.68 -13.78 -14.49
CA TYR A 153 -21.15 -14.83 -13.59
C TYR A 153 -22.18 -14.31 -12.57
N LYS A 154 -23.35 -14.97 -12.53
CA LYS A 154 -24.48 -14.70 -11.62
C LYS A 154 -24.76 -13.19 -11.41
N GLU A 155 -24.97 -12.47 -12.51
CA GLU A 155 -25.28 -11.03 -12.48
C GLU A 155 -24.17 -10.20 -11.81
N SER A 156 -22.91 -10.48 -12.17
CA SER A 156 -21.73 -9.82 -11.61
C SER A 156 -21.55 -10.06 -10.10
N GLN A 157 -21.84 -11.28 -9.63
CA GLN A 157 -21.80 -11.63 -8.20
C GLN A 157 -20.46 -11.31 -7.55
N LEU A 158 -19.34 -11.50 -8.26
CA LEU A 158 -18.01 -11.16 -7.76
C LEU A 158 -17.89 -9.66 -7.47
N ILE A 159 -18.26 -8.80 -8.42
CA ILE A 159 -18.22 -7.34 -8.26
C ILE A 159 -19.14 -6.88 -7.13
N VAL A 160 -20.34 -7.44 -7.04
CA VAL A 160 -21.30 -7.14 -5.96
C VAL A 160 -20.71 -7.51 -4.60
N SER A 161 -20.13 -8.69 -4.47
CA SER A 161 -19.48 -9.14 -3.23
C SER A 161 -18.25 -8.30 -2.90
N SER A 162 -17.39 -8.02 -3.88
CA SER A 162 -16.20 -7.18 -3.72
C SER A 162 -16.54 -5.77 -3.26
N ALA A 163 -17.55 -5.12 -3.85
CA ALA A 163 -17.97 -3.78 -3.44
C ALA A 163 -18.48 -3.74 -1.99
N ARG A 164 -19.26 -4.76 -1.60
CA ARG A 164 -19.74 -4.89 -0.22
C ARG A 164 -18.59 -5.18 0.75
N ALA A 165 -17.67 -6.07 0.37
CA ALA A 165 -16.49 -6.38 1.16
C ALA A 165 -15.63 -5.14 1.42
N LEU A 166 -15.40 -4.33 0.38
CA LEU A 166 -14.62 -3.10 0.50
C LEU A 166 -15.26 -2.11 1.49
N ARG A 167 -16.59 -1.97 1.42
CA ARG A 167 -17.36 -1.11 2.34
C ARG A 167 -17.27 -1.61 3.79
N TYR A 168 -17.39 -2.91 4.02
CA TYR A 168 -17.20 -3.46 5.36
C TYR A 168 -15.77 -3.24 5.86
N CYS A 169 -14.76 -3.47 5.01
CA CYS A 169 -13.37 -3.23 5.37
C CYS A 169 -13.11 -1.75 5.71
N GLU A 170 -13.71 -0.81 4.97
CA GLU A 170 -13.62 0.63 5.25
C GLU A 170 -14.22 1.01 6.61
N ASP A 171 -15.36 0.42 6.99
CA ASP A 171 -15.98 0.68 8.29
C ASP A 171 -15.18 0.04 9.43
N MET A 172 -14.70 -1.19 9.22
CA MET A 172 -13.96 -1.96 10.21
C MET A 172 -12.56 -1.41 10.48
N ILE A 173 -11.85 -0.89 9.47
CA ILE A 173 -10.47 -0.40 9.66
C ILE A 173 -10.41 0.79 10.62
N GLN A 174 -11.50 1.58 10.72
CA GLN A 174 -11.60 2.66 11.70
C GLN A 174 -11.65 2.10 13.13
N ARG A 175 -12.37 1.00 13.32
CA ARG A 175 -12.59 0.34 14.61
C ARG A 175 -11.40 -0.53 15.04
N TYR A 176 -10.69 -1.14 14.09
CA TYR A 176 -9.53 -2.00 14.31
C TYR A 176 -8.23 -1.34 13.81
N SER A 177 -8.11 -0.02 13.98
CA SER A 177 -6.94 0.77 13.57
C SER A 177 -5.65 0.23 14.16
N ARG A 178 -4.59 0.20 13.33
CA ARG A 178 -3.23 -0.23 13.69
C ARG A 178 -2.22 0.91 13.70
N SER A 179 -2.65 2.14 13.41
CA SER A 179 -1.76 3.31 13.24
C SER A 179 -1.05 3.77 14.54
N LEU A 180 -1.55 3.42 15.73
CA LEU A 180 -1.12 3.99 17.02
C LEU A 180 -0.25 3.05 17.88
N ASN A 181 0.10 1.86 17.41
CA ASN A 181 0.80 0.88 18.25
C ASN A 181 2.30 1.18 18.49
N ASN A 182 2.86 2.29 17.98
CA ASN A 182 4.28 2.63 18.14
C ASN A 182 4.57 3.91 18.93
N SER A 183 3.59 4.65 19.45
CA SER A 183 3.85 5.83 20.31
C SER A 183 3.12 5.72 21.65
N SER A 184 3.92 5.45 22.70
CA SER A 184 3.53 5.74 24.07
C SER A 184 3.26 7.23 24.19
N LEU A 185 1.98 7.63 24.29
CA LEU A 185 1.44 8.82 24.98
C LEU A 185 -0.03 9.00 24.58
N SER A 186 -0.93 8.18 25.15
CA SER A 186 -2.35 8.48 25.12
C SER A 186 -2.64 9.65 26.06
N LEU A 187 -2.86 10.83 25.49
CA LEU A 187 -3.51 11.95 26.18
C LEU A 187 -4.99 11.60 26.41
N SER A 188 -5.34 11.46 27.68
CA SER A 188 -6.67 11.56 28.28
C SER A 188 -7.82 10.67 27.77
N GLY A 189 -8.23 9.72 28.61
CA GLY A 189 -9.63 9.58 28.98
C GLY A 189 -10.37 8.29 28.60
N ALA A 190 -9.83 7.44 27.73
CA ALA A 190 -10.38 6.12 27.48
C ALA A 190 -9.25 5.09 27.54
N ALA A 191 -9.23 4.28 28.59
CA ALA A 191 -8.33 3.14 28.67
C ALA A 191 -8.65 2.18 27.51
N LEU A 192 -7.92 2.31 26.39
CA LEU A 192 -7.93 1.29 25.35
C LEU A 192 -7.20 0.07 25.93
N PRO A 193 -7.90 -1.06 26.11
CA PRO A 193 -7.29 -2.25 26.69
C PRO A 193 -6.15 -2.67 25.76
N HIS A 194 -4.97 -2.98 26.32
CA HIS A 194 -3.87 -3.63 25.59
C HIS A 194 -4.45 -4.74 24.69
N CYS A 195 -4.49 -4.52 23.38
CA CYS A 195 -5.45 -5.22 22.55
C CYS A 195 -4.81 -6.34 21.71
N SER A 196 -5.23 -7.57 22.00
CA SER A 196 -5.12 -8.78 21.15
C SER A 196 -5.83 -8.66 19.78
N PHE A 197 -6.03 -7.45 19.25
CA PHE A 197 -6.83 -7.15 18.05
C PHE A 197 -5.99 -6.90 16.79
N SER A 198 -4.67 -7.05 16.85
CA SER A 198 -3.75 -6.89 15.69
C SER A 198 -4.14 -7.77 14.50
N ASN A 199 -4.62 -8.99 14.76
CA ASN A 199 -4.97 -9.95 13.72
C ASN A 199 -6.21 -9.53 12.91
N VAL A 200 -7.19 -8.88 13.54
CA VAL A 200 -8.40 -8.38 12.84
C VAL A 200 -8.01 -7.23 11.92
N GLY A 201 -7.28 -6.23 12.43
CA GLY A 201 -6.84 -5.10 11.62
C GLY A 201 -5.97 -5.52 10.43
N LYS A 202 -5.07 -6.49 10.62
CA LYS A 202 -4.28 -7.08 9.53
C LYS A 202 -5.17 -7.79 8.50
N ALA A 203 -6.09 -8.64 8.95
CA ALA A 203 -7.01 -9.35 8.06
C ALA A 203 -7.90 -8.39 7.24
N VAL A 204 -8.36 -7.28 7.83
CA VAL A 204 -9.12 -6.24 7.13
C VAL A 204 -8.27 -5.58 6.04
N GLU A 205 -7.03 -5.23 6.35
CA GLU A 205 -6.10 -4.62 5.40
C GLU A 205 -5.76 -5.56 4.23
N ASP A 206 -5.46 -6.82 4.52
CA ASP A 206 -5.15 -7.85 3.53
C ASP A 206 -6.36 -8.13 2.61
N CYS A 207 -7.56 -8.24 3.21
CA CYS A 207 -8.80 -8.39 2.44
C CYS A 207 -9.08 -7.16 1.57
N MET A 208 -8.85 -5.95 2.08
CA MET A 208 -9.04 -4.71 1.32
C MET A 208 -8.13 -4.66 0.09
N ARG A 209 -6.84 -5.01 0.24
CA ARG A 209 -5.88 -5.07 -0.89
C ARG A 209 -6.30 -6.12 -1.92
N ALA A 210 -6.71 -7.32 -1.49
CA ALA A 210 -7.18 -8.37 -2.38
C ALA A 210 -8.46 -7.99 -3.15
N VAL A 211 -9.41 -7.31 -2.48
CA VAL A 211 -10.62 -6.78 -3.13
C VAL A 211 -10.26 -5.78 -4.22
N ILE A 212 -9.41 -4.80 -3.92
CA ILE A 212 -9.02 -3.77 -4.90
C ILE A 212 -8.23 -4.42 -6.05
N GLY A 213 -7.35 -5.38 -5.78
CA GLY A 213 -6.59 -6.12 -6.80
C GLY A 213 -7.50 -6.82 -7.83
N VAL A 214 -8.52 -7.53 -7.35
CA VAL A 214 -9.53 -8.14 -8.24
C VAL A 214 -10.26 -7.07 -9.05
N LEU A 215 -10.74 -6.00 -8.41
CA LEU A 215 -11.46 -4.94 -9.10
C LEU A 215 -10.59 -4.22 -10.15
N LEU A 216 -9.31 -4.01 -9.89
CA LEU A 216 -8.36 -3.48 -10.87
C LEU A 216 -8.32 -4.36 -12.13
N ASN A 217 -8.16 -5.68 -11.98
CA ASN A 217 -8.13 -6.60 -13.12
C ASN A 217 -9.45 -6.64 -13.89
N LEU A 218 -10.60 -6.55 -13.21
CA LEU A 218 -11.91 -6.57 -13.86
C LEU A 218 -12.27 -5.25 -14.54
N THR A 219 -11.62 -4.15 -14.19
CA THR A 219 -11.92 -2.80 -14.71
C THR A 219 -10.87 -2.29 -15.70
N HIS A 220 -9.66 -2.84 -15.68
CA HIS A 220 -8.57 -2.47 -16.58
C HIS A 220 -8.89 -2.85 -18.04
N ASP A 221 -8.90 -1.87 -18.95
CA ASP A 221 -9.26 -2.05 -20.36
C ASP A 221 -10.60 -2.78 -20.59
N ASN A 222 -11.50 -2.76 -19.59
CA ASN A 222 -12.79 -3.45 -19.63
C ASN A 222 -13.90 -2.49 -19.23
N GLU A 223 -14.50 -1.84 -20.25
CA GLU A 223 -15.55 -0.84 -20.05
C GLU A 223 -16.80 -1.41 -19.34
N TRP A 224 -17.13 -2.67 -19.62
CA TRP A 224 -18.29 -3.31 -19.00
C TRP A 224 -18.05 -3.59 -17.52
N GLY A 225 -16.87 -4.10 -17.17
CA GLY A 225 -16.44 -4.28 -15.78
C GLY A 225 -16.34 -2.95 -15.03
N SER A 226 -15.77 -1.91 -15.65
CA SER A 226 -15.72 -0.55 -15.12
C SER A 226 -17.11 0.02 -14.82
N THR A 227 -18.05 -0.13 -15.75
CA THR A 227 -19.44 0.31 -15.58
C THR A 227 -20.14 -0.47 -14.47
N LYS A 228 -20.07 -1.80 -14.48
CA LYS A 228 -20.71 -2.65 -13.46
C LYS A 228 -20.17 -2.43 -12.05
N THR A 229 -18.88 -2.15 -11.96
CA THR A 229 -18.20 -1.83 -10.71
C THR A 229 -18.67 -0.47 -10.20
N GLY A 230 -18.65 0.58 -11.03
CA GLY A 230 -19.15 1.91 -10.64
C GLY A 230 -20.65 2.00 -10.37
N GLU A 231 -21.46 1.06 -10.86
CA GLU A 231 -22.89 0.93 -10.54
C GLU A 231 -23.15 0.45 -9.10
N GLN A 232 -22.15 -0.16 -8.45
CA GLN A 232 -22.32 -0.65 -7.08
C GLN A 232 -22.49 0.52 -6.11
N GLU A 233 -23.48 0.39 -5.23
CA GLU A 233 -23.80 1.40 -4.23
C GLU A 233 -22.55 1.75 -3.41
N GLN A 234 -22.30 3.05 -3.22
CA GLN A 234 -21.20 3.61 -2.43
C GLN A 234 -19.78 3.20 -2.86
N LEU A 235 -19.58 2.40 -3.92
CA LEU A 235 -18.23 1.93 -4.25
C LEU A 235 -17.29 3.08 -4.59
N THR A 236 -17.74 4.06 -5.38
CA THR A 236 -16.92 5.22 -5.75
C THR A 236 -16.47 6.02 -4.53
N VAL A 237 -17.35 6.21 -3.53
CA VAL A 237 -16.99 6.94 -2.30
C VAL A 237 -16.06 6.11 -1.42
N THR A 238 -16.31 4.80 -1.30
CA THR A 238 -15.44 3.88 -0.56
C THR A 238 -14.04 3.82 -1.19
N ALA A 239 -13.93 3.75 -2.52
CA ALA A 239 -12.65 3.80 -3.22
C ALA A 239 -11.90 5.13 -3.01
N LEU A 240 -12.62 6.26 -3.01
CA LEU A 240 -12.06 7.57 -2.65
C LEU A 240 -11.60 7.61 -1.18
N ASN A 241 -12.36 7.00 -0.27
CA ASN A 241 -11.99 6.89 1.14
C ASN A 241 -10.79 5.97 1.36
N CYS A 242 -10.59 4.92 0.54
CA CYS A 242 -9.35 4.14 0.55
C CYS A 242 -8.11 5.02 0.29
N VAL A 243 -8.24 6.10 -0.48
CA VAL A 243 -7.14 7.04 -0.75
C VAL A 243 -7.01 8.10 0.34
N LEU A 244 -8.13 8.73 0.72
CA LEU A 244 -8.14 9.95 1.52
C LEU A 244 -8.36 9.71 3.02
N ARG A 245 -9.04 8.63 3.41
CA ARG A 245 -9.42 8.36 4.80
C ARG A 245 -8.69 7.18 5.39
N VAL A 246 -8.84 6.00 4.80
CA VAL A 246 -8.33 4.72 5.30
C VAL A 246 -6.84 4.76 5.71
N PRO A 247 -5.91 5.42 4.99
CA PRO A 247 -4.49 5.37 5.33
C PRO A 247 -4.17 5.88 6.74
N ARG A 248 -5.00 6.75 7.34
CA ARG A 248 -4.79 7.24 8.72
C ARG A 248 -4.93 6.14 9.78
N PHE A 249 -5.58 5.03 9.45
CA PHE A 249 -5.79 3.89 10.35
C PHE A 249 -4.79 2.75 10.11
N ILE A 250 -3.94 2.88 9.10
CA ILE A 250 -2.99 1.88 8.63
C ILE A 250 -1.55 2.30 9.02
N PRO A 251 -0.66 1.36 9.37
CA PRO A 251 0.76 1.66 9.62
C PRO A 251 1.42 2.34 8.43
N GLN A 252 2.37 3.25 8.68
CA GLN A 252 2.96 4.13 7.66
C GLN A 252 3.49 3.35 6.43
N GLU A 253 4.18 2.23 6.67
CA GLU A 253 4.77 1.37 5.64
C GLU A 253 3.76 0.79 4.62
N GLN A 254 2.48 0.71 4.99
CA GLN A 254 1.42 0.11 4.16
C GLN A 254 0.51 1.17 3.52
N ARG A 255 0.68 2.45 3.86
CA ARG A 255 -0.18 3.54 3.38
C ARG A 255 -0.01 3.80 1.88
N PHE A 256 1.21 3.63 1.38
CA PHE A 256 1.53 3.82 -0.04
C PHE A 256 0.71 2.87 -0.92
N ASP A 257 0.77 1.57 -0.62
CA ASP A 257 0.10 0.53 -1.40
C ASP A 257 -1.42 0.77 -1.50
N VAL A 258 -2.07 1.06 -0.38
CA VAL A 258 -3.53 1.31 -0.37
C VAL A 258 -3.90 2.56 -1.18
N ARG A 259 -3.09 3.62 -1.12
CA ARG A 259 -3.30 4.83 -1.92
C ARG A 259 -3.16 4.56 -3.41
N VAL A 260 -2.10 3.86 -3.83
CA VAL A 260 -1.87 3.52 -5.25
C VAL A 260 -2.96 2.60 -5.78
N LEU A 261 -3.35 1.57 -5.02
CA LEU A 261 -4.43 0.66 -5.38
C LEU A 261 -5.78 1.42 -5.53
N GLY A 262 -6.12 2.27 -4.56
CA GLY A 262 -7.34 3.08 -4.60
C GLY A 262 -7.37 4.07 -5.77
N LEU A 263 -6.27 4.79 -6.00
CA LEU A 263 -6.14 5.70 -7.15
C LEU A 263 -6.20 4.96 -8.48
N GLY A 264 -5.54 3.82 -8.61
CA GLY A 264 -5.60 2.98 -9.80
C GLY A 264 -7.02 2.53 -10.10
N LEU A 265 -7.78 2.11 -9.07
CA LEU A 265 -9.17 1.71 -9.24
C LEU A 265 -10.03 2.89 -9.69
N LEU A 266 -9.89 4.05 -9.06
CA LEU A 266 -10.61 5.27 -9.46
C LEU A 266 -10.32 5.65 -10.91
N ILE A 267 -9.04 5.57 -11.34
CA ILE A 267 -8.64 5.86 -12.73
C ILE A 267 -9.35 4.88 -13.68
N ASN A 268 -9.28 3.58 -13.44
CA ASN A 268 -9.96 2.57 -14.28
C ASN A 268 -11.48 2.82 -14.36
N LEU A 269 -12.08 3.25 -13.25
CA LEU A 269 -13.52 3.55 -13.20
C LEU A 269 -13.89 4.77 -14.04
N VAL A 270 -13.04 5.80 -14.09
CA VAL A 270 -13.39 7.08 -14.73
C VAL A 270 -12.80 7.28 -16.12
N GLU A 271 -11.83 6.47 -16.54
CA GLU A 271 -11.11 6.67 -17.81
C GLU A 271 -12.08 6.66 -19.01
N TYR A 272 -12.99 5.68 -19.07
CA TYR A 272 -13.91 5.53 -20.20
C TYR A 272 -15.40 5.76 -19.82
N SER A 273 -15.79 5.43 -18.58
CA SER A 273 -17.20 5.55 -18.15
C SER A 273 -17.59 6.99 -17.78
N SER A 274 -18.42 7.60 -18.63
CA SER A 274 -19.01 8.91 -18.35
C SER A 274 -19.88 8.90 -17.10
N ARG A 275 -20.65 7.82 -16.86
CA ARG A 275 -21.48 7.67 -15.66
C ARG A 275 -20.63 7.69 -14.39
N ASN A 276 -19.52 6.97 -14.37
CA ASN A 276 -18.62 6.92 -13.22
C ASN A 276 -17.94 8.28 -13.00
N ARG A 277 -17.58 9.00 -14.08
CA ARG A 277 -17.11 10.39 -13.98
C ARG A 277 -18.11 11.28 -13.26
N HIS A 278 -19.38 11.28 -13.69
CA HIS A 278 -20.44 12.06 -13.03
C HIS A 278 -20.61 11.66 -11.56
N CYS A 279 -20.65 10.36 -11.27
CA CYS A 279 -20.77 9.83 -9.91
C CYS A 279 -19.65 10.37 -8.99
N LEU A 280 -18.41 10.45 -9.48
CA LEU A 280 -17.28 10.94 -8.70
C LEU A 280 -17.31 12.46 -8.52
N VAL A 281 -17.61 13.24 -9.57
CA VAL A 281 -17.52 14.71 -9.52
C VAL A 281 -18.70 15.36 -8.80
N ASP A 282 -19.91 14.79 -8.93
CA ASP A 282 -21.13 15.32 -8.31
C ASP A 282 -21.26 14.89 -6.83
N MET A 283 -20.32 14.07 -6.34
CA MET A 283 -20.31 13.61 -4.97
C MET A 283 -20.00 14.74 -3.99
N GLU A 284 -20.90 14.93 -3.03
CA GLU A 284 -20.62 15.70 -1.84
C GLU A 284 -19.56 14.97 -1.01
N TYR A 285 -18.42 15.62 -0.84
CA TYR A 285 -17.31 15.08 -0.06
C TYR A 285 -16.87 16.10 0.97
N LEU A 286 -16.97 15.71 2.24
CA LEU A 286 -16.52 16.51 3.36
C LEU A 286 -15.11 16.07 3.75
N MET A 287 -14.15 16.96 3.50
CA MET A 287 -12.81 16.86 4.07
C MET A 287 -12.91 17.11 5.57
N ASP A 288 -12.52 16.11 6.35
CA ASP A 288 -12.36 16.26 7.80
C ASP A 288 -11.00 16.94 8.05
N ASP A 289 -10.97 17.96 8.91
CA ASP A 289 -9.77 18.80 9.13
C ASP A 289 -8.58 18.01 9.76
N SER A 290 -8.82 16.74 10.14
CA SER A 290 -7.80 15.80 10.62
C SER A 290 -6.78 15.36 9.56
N PHE A 291 -6.90 15.84 8.32
CA PHE A 291 -5.91 15.61 7.26
C PHE A 291 -4.54 16.22 7.60
N LEU A 292 -4.49 17.19 8.52
CA LEU A 292 -3.33 18.03 8.80
C LEU A 292 -2.26 17.40 9.72
N GLU A 293 -2.55 16.30 10.42
CA GLU A 293 -1.66 15.81 11.49
C GLU A 293 -0.56 14.85 11.04
N ASP A 294 -0.66 14.24 9.86
CA ASP A 294 0.31 13.21 9.41
C ASP A 294 1.68 13.81 9.01
N SER A 295 1.74 15.12 8.77
CA SER A 295 2.98 15.86 8.50
C SER A 295 3.67 16.42 9.75
N LEU A 296 2.98 16.50 10.89
CA LEU A 296 3.49 17.19 12.10
C LEU A 296 3.87 16.25 13.25
N LEU A 297 3.54 14.96 13.16
CA LEU A 297 3.89 13.96 14.18
C LEU A 297 5.07 13.10 13.72
N GLN A 298 6.27 13.69 13.65
CA GLN A 298 7.51 12.92 13.86
C GLN A 298 7.90 13.08 15.35
N PRO A 299 8.43 12.03 16.01
CA PRO A 299 8.97 12.18 17.36
C PRO A 299 10.08 13.22 17.30
N ALA A 300 10.01 14.25 18.14
CA ALA A 300 11.14 15.12 18.37
C ALA A 300 12.30 14.28 18.93
N ASP A 301 13.50 14.47 18.38
CA ASP A 301 14.73 13.92 18.94
C ASP A 301 14.83 14.25 20.45
N PRO A 302 15.21 13.28 21.31
CA PRO A 302 15.30 13.49 22.75
C PRO A 302 16.57 14.24 23.20
N THR A 303 17.26 14.96 22.31
CA THR A 303 18.52 15.66 22.61
C THR A 303 18.31 17.18 22.57
N GLY A 304 17.63 17.70 23.60
CA GLY A 304 17.42 19.15 23.74
C GLY A 304 16.91 19.57 25.11
N ALA A 305 17.24 18.83 26.16
CA ALA A 305 17.06 19.32 27.53
C ALA A 305 18.23 20.23 27.87
N GLU A 306 18.05 21.54 27.74
CA GLU A 306 18.53 22.58 28.66
C GLU A 306 18.36 23.98 28.05
N THR A 307 17.34 24.70 28.49
CA THR A 307 17.42 26.10 28.97
C THR A 307 16.01 26.60 29.30
N ALA A 308 15.62 26.40 30.56
CA ALA A 308 14.49 27.10 31.15
C ALA A 308 14.88 28.55 31.45
N ASN A 309 14.15 29.52 30.89
CA ASN A 309 13.63 30.74 31.55
C ASN A 309 13.47 31.91 30.56
N ALA A 310 12.27 32.10 30.02
CA ALA A 310 11.78 33.41 29.61
C ALA A 310 10.27 33.50 29.86
N PRO A 311 9.74 34.62 30.41
CA PRO A 311 8.33 34.75 30.75
C PRO A 311 7.45 34.95 29.50
N PRO A 312 6.16 34.57 29.55
CA PRO A 312 5.28 34.63 28.39
C PRO A 312 4.96 36.09 28.02
N PRO A 313 5.01 36.49 26.73
CA PRO A 313 4.45 37.77 26.33
C PRO A 313 2.93 37.69 26.29
N ALA A 314 2.32 38.77 26.80
CA ALA A 314 0.89 38.96 26.98
C ALA A 314 0.10 38.89 25.66
N ALA A 315 -1.14 38.41 25.80
CA ALA A 315 -2.16 38.39 24.77
C ALA A 315 -2.31 39.76 24.09
N ALA A 316 -2.04 39.79 22.78
CA ALA A 316 -2.47 40.84 21.89
C ALA A 316 -3.51 40.26 20.95
N GLU A 317 -4.77 40.61 21.19
CA GLU A 317 -5.86 40.43 20.25
C GLU A 317 -5.56 41.23 18.97
N SER A 318 -5.29 40.54 17.87
CA SER A 318 -5.34 41.14 16.53
C SER A 318 -6.52 40.52 15.78
N GLN A 319 -7.64 41.23 15.81
CA GLN A 319 -8.70 41.10 14.80
C GLN A 319 -8.08 41.42 13.44
N GLY A 320 -7.85 40.38 12.65
CA GLY A 320 -7.48 40.46 11.23
C GLY A 320 -8.55 39.72 10.43
N ASP A 321 -9.33 40.50 9.69
CA ASP A 321 -10.37 40.08 8.76
C ASP A 321 -9.68 39.44 7.53
N ASP A 322 -9.25 38.19 7.66
CA ASP A 322 -8.84 37.38 6.50
C ASP A 322 -10.11 36.86 5.81
N PRO A 323 -10.26 37.01 4.48
CA PRO A 323 -11.41 36.49 3.77
C PRO A 323 -11.39 34.97 3.94
N VAL A 324 -12.38 34.44 4.66
CA VAL A 324 -12.62 33.01 4.81
C VAL A 324 -12.68 32.40 3.41
N LYS A 325 -11.59 31.76 2.98
CA LYS A 325 -11.57 30.97 1.75
C LYS A 325 -12.70 29.94 1.89
N PRO A 326 -13.63 29.84 0.91
CA PRO A 326 -14.71 28.87 0.99
C PRO A 326 -14.10 27.49 1.16
N LYS A 327 -14.60 26.74 2.16
CA LYS A 327 -14.12 25.38 2.44
C LYS A 327 -14.32 24.56 1.15
N PRO A 328 -13.25 23.98 0.57
CA PRO A 328 -13.37 23.20 -0.66
C PRO A 328 -14.34 22.03 -0.42
N SER A 329 -15.55 22.13 -0.97
CA SER A 329 -16.57 21.09 -0.87
C SER A 329 -16.57 20.26 -2.15
N GLY A 330 -16.51 18.93 -2.02
CA GLY A 330 -16.62 18.00 -3.15
C GLY A 330 -15.33 17.26 -3.49
N ALA A 331 -15.47 16.15 -4.21
CA ALA A 331 -14.38 15.21 -4.47
C ALA A 331 -13.22 15.82 -5.29
N LEU A 332 -13.51 16.65 -6.29
CA LEU A 332 -12.47 17.31 -7.08
C LEU A 332 -11.59 18.22 -6.23
N ALA A 333 -12.20 18.99 -5.32
CA ALA A 333 -11.48 19.91 -4.46
C ALA A 333 -10.61 19.14 -3.44
N ALA A 334 -11.13 18.05 -2.89
CA ALA A 334 -10.40 17.12 -2.03
C ALA A 334 -9.18 16.50 -2.74
N LEU A 335 -9.34 16.06 -3.99
CA LEU A 335 -8.25 15.48 -4.79
C LEU A 335 -7.17 16.52 -5.14
N VAL A 336 -7.55 17.77 -5.45
CA VAL A 336 -6.57 18.85 -5.69
C VAL A 336 -5.81 19.18 -4.41
N GLN A 337 -6.50 19.26 -3.27
CA GLN A 337 -5.81 19.47 -1.98
C GLN A 337 -4.84 18.31 -1.66
N PHE A 338 -5.29 17.08 -1.87
CA PHE A 338 -4.46 15.88 -1.67
C PHE A 338 -3.23 15.87 -2.58
N LEU A 339 -3.38 16.23 -3.85
CA LEU A 339 -2.28 16.37 -4.80
C LEU A 339 -1.21 17.33 -4.26
N LEU A 340 -1.63 18.55 -3.87
CA LEU A 340 -0.72 19.60 -3.40
C LEU A 340 -0.03 19.20 -2.08
N GLU A 341 -0.72 18.45 -1.22
CA GLU A 341 -0.16 17.97 0.03
C GLU A 341 0.92 16.89 -0.19
N ARG A 342 0.66 15.95 -1.11
CA ARG A 342 1.64 14.91 -1.46
C ARG A 342 2.85 15.48 -2.19
N GLU A 343 2.66 16.44 -3.08
CA GLU A 343 3.77 17.12 -3.71
C GLU A 343 4.65 17.88 -2.70
N ARG A 344 4.04 18.62 -1.77
CA ARG A 344 4.79 19.29 -0.69
C ARG A 344 5.54 18.28 0.19
N ALA A 345 4.90 17.16 0.53
CA ALA A 345 5.54 16.10 1.31
C ALA A 345 6.75 15.50 0.57
N ALA A 346 6.65 15.30 -0.74
CA ALA A 346 7.75 14.83 -1.58
C ALA A 346 8.92 15.82 -1.62
N ILE A 347 8.65 17.12 -1.78
CA ILE A 347 9.68 18.18 -1.78
C ILE A 347 10.37 18.27 -0.42
N LEU A 348 9.63 18.19 0.68
CA LEU A 348 10.20 18.21 2.03
C LEU A 348 11.04 16.96 2.31
N ALA A 349 10.62 15.78 1.83
CA ALA A 349 11.40 14.55 1.97
C ALA A 349 12.69 14.58 1.15
N GLU A 350 12.64 15.17 -0.06
CA GLU A 350 13.82 15.43 -0.89
C GLU A 350 14.81 16.36 -0.18
N ALA A 351 14.34 17.52 0.31
CA ALA A 351 15.17 18.48 1.02
C ALA A 351 15.87 17.87 2.27
N LYS A 352 15.14 17.07 3.06
CA LYS A 352 15.72 16.36 4.22
C LYS A 352 16.80 15.35 3.80
N THR A 353 16.62 14.71 2.65
CA THR A 353 17.60 13.76 2.12
C THR A 353 18.85 14.50 1.65
N ASP A 354 18.68 15.63 0.95
CA ASP A 354 19.78 16.45 0.47
C ASP A 354 20.59 17.05 1.61
N ASP A 355 19.94 17.52 2.69
CA ASP A 355 20.60 18.03 3.89
C ASP A 355 21.53 16.96 4.49
N LEU A 356 21.03 15.73 4.70
CA LEU A 356 21.79 14.59 5.22
C LEU A 356 22.95 14.16 4.31
N ILE A 357 22.78 14.22 2.98
CA ILE A 357 23.84 13.88 2.03
C ILE A 357 24.91 14.99 1.98
N SER A 358 24.51 16.24 2.18
CA SER A 358 25.41 17.40 2.09
C SER A 358 26.26 17.63 3.35
N GLU A 359 25.84 17.11 4.50
CA GLU A 359 26.62 17.03 5.74
C GLU A 359 27.72 15.95 5.64
N ALA A 360 28.68 16.13 4.74
CA ALA A 360 29.85 15.25 4.65
C ALA A 360 30.73 15.39 5.92
N PRO A 361 31.39 14.30 6.40
CA PRO A 361 32.16 14.32 7.64
C PRO A 361 33.28 15.36 7.55
N LYS A 362 33.47 16.13 8.62
CA LYS A 362 34.71 16.92 8.76
C LYS A 362 35.88 15.94 8.66
N PRO A 363 36.92 16.21 7.86
CA PRO A 363 38.08 15.33 7.84
C PRO A 363 38.58 15.18 9.27
N ALA A 364 38.66 13.94 9.75
CA ALA A 364 39.26 13.62 11.03
C ALA A 364 40.57 14.40 11.12
N LEU A 365 40.74 15.18 12.20
CA LEU A 365 41.97 15.91 12.46
C LEU A 365 43.11 14.89 12.37
N ASP A 366 43.96 15.03 11.35
CA ASP A 366 45.08 14.14 11.09
C ASP A 366 46.01 14.15 12.32
N LYS A 367 45.87 13.12 13.16
CA LYS A 367 46.72 12.91 14.34
C LYS A 367 47.97 12.08 13.99
N SER A 368 48.29 11.86 12.71
CA SER A 368 49.38 10.96 12.32
C SER A 368 50.79 11.53 12.54
N GLY A 369 50.94 12.84 12.75
CA GLY A 369 52.19 13.51 13.16
C GLY A 369 52.67 14.60 12.18
N GLU A 370 53.83 15.21 12.44
CA GLU A 370 54.35 16.35 11.66
C GLU A 370 55.74 16.07 11.06
N TRP A 371 55.96 16.58 9.85
CA TRP A 371 57.27 16.59 9.21
C TRP A 371 58.18 17.65 9.85
N LYS A 372 59.33 17.24 10.39
CA LYS A 372 60.34 18.15 10.92
C LYS A 372 61.66 18.00 10.17
N GLU A 373 62.19 19.12 9.70
CA GLU A 373 63.48 19.18 9.02
C GLU A 373 64.57 19.49 10.04
N THR A 374 65.46 18.52 10.30
CA THR A 374 66.59 18.72 11.20
C THR A 374 67.87 18.47 10.42
N SER A 375 68.71 19.49 10.27
CA SER A 375 70.07 19.38 9.70
C SER A 375 70.14 18.79 8.28
N GLY A 376 69.14 19.05 7.43
CA GLY A 376 69.16 18.72 6.00
C GLY A 376 68.63 17.33 5.63
N GLU A 377 68.07 16.57 6.58
CA GLU A 377 67.27 15.38 6.29
C GLU A 377 65.84 15.56 6.86
N ILE A 378 64.83 15.25 6.04
CA ILE A 378 63.41 15.36 6.38
C ILE A 378 62.98 14.07 7.06
N GLN A 379 62.55 14.14 8.33
CA GLN A 379 62.15 12.96 9.10
C GLN A 379 60.68 13.06 9.56
N TRP A 380 59.93 11.98 9.36
CA TRP A 380 58.56 11.81 9.84
C TRP A 380 58.58 11.52 11.34
N VAL A 381 57.85 12.31 12.14
CA VAL A 381 57.70 12.07 13.59
C VAL A 381 56.23 11.77 13.89
N ALA A 382 55.91 10.49 14.13
CA ALA A 382 54.60 10.08 14.61
C ALA A 382 54.41 10.55 16.08
N ALA A 383 53.20 11.01 16.42
CA ALA A 383 52.87 11.33 17.81
C ALA A 383 52.93 10.04 18.66
N GLU A 384 53.55 10.08 19.85
CA GLU A 384 53.66 8.89 20.71
C GLU A 384 52.27 8.36 21.11
N PRO A 385 52.11 7.03 21.22
CA PRO A 385 50.83 6.44 21.61
C PRO A 385 50.61 6.69 23.11
N ASN A 386 49.70 7.61 23.44
CA ASN A 386 49.08 7.62 24.76
C ASN A 386 48.17 6.38 24.89
N ASP A 387 48.01 5.86 26.10
CA ASP A 387 47.20 4.69 26.52
C ASP A 387 45.68 4.77 26.19
N ASN A 388 45.23 5.67 25.30
CA ASN A 388 43.82 5.86 24.93
C ASN A 388 43.36 5.01 23.72
N GLN A 389 44.10 3.96 23.34
CA GLN A 389 43.73 3.11 22.19
C GLN A 389 42.33 2.46 22.32
N THR A 390 41.81 2.32 23.54
CA THR A 390 40.46 1.81 23.78
C THR A 390 39.38 2.87 23.54
N GLU A 391 39.65 4.14 23.83
CA GLU A 391 38.73 5.26 23.57
C GLU A 391 38.64 5.58 22.07
N THR A 392 39.76 5.57 21.34
CA THR A 392 39.76 5.81 19.88
C THR A 392 39.01 4.75 19.08
N ASN A 393 39.10 3.48 19.46
CA ASN A 393 38.34 2.42 18.78
C ASN A 393 36.83 2.48 19.10
N GLU A 394 36.46 2.95 20.30
CA GLU A 394 35.05 3.17 20.65
C GLU A 394 34.47 4.41 19.96
N ASP A 395 35.27 5.46 19.77
CA ASP A 395 34.86 6.66 19.05
C ASP A 395 34.78 6.43 17.54
N GLU A 396 35.74 5.72 16.92
CA GLU A 396 35.65 5.29 15.51
C GLU A 396 34.43 4.40 15.26
N LYS A 397 34.14 3.46 16.18
CA LYS A 397 32.96 2.60 16.07
C LYS A 397 31.64 3.38 16.24
N LYS A 398 31.61 4.41 17.11
CA LYS A 398 30.45 5.29 17.24
C LYS A 398 30.25 6.18 16.02
N GLU A 399 31.33 6.69 15.43
CA GLU A 399 31.30 7.45 14.17
C GLU A 399 30.78 6.57 13.01
N GLU A 400 31.25 5.32 12.90
CA GLU A 400 30.73 4.34 11.92
C GLU A 400 29.23 4.02 12.15
N GLU A 401 28.82 3.83 13.41
CA GLU A 401 27.40 3.60 13.77
C GLU A 401 26.53 4.84 13.47
N GLU A 402 27.03 6.06 13.68
CA GLU A 402 26.34 7.33 13.38
C GLU A 402 26.20 7.56 11.87
N GLU A 403 27.25 7.30 11.09
CA GLU A 403 27.22 7.36 9.62
C GLU A 403 26.25 6.32 9.03
N GLU A 404 26.23 5.08 9.56
CA GLU A 404 25.28 4.05 9.13
C GLU A 404 23.83 4.44 9.45
N LEU A 405 23.59 5.08 10.61
CA LEU A 405 22.28 5.59 10.98
C LEU A 405 21.83 6.72 10.04
N ASP A 406 22.71 7.65 9.68
CA ASP A 406 22.38 8.76 8.80
C ASP A 406 22.15 8.32 7.35
N LEU A 407 22.92 7.34 6.86
CA LEU A 407 22.66 6.70 5.57
C LEU A 407 21.27 6.01 5.55
N ASN A 408 20.93 5.29 6.62
CA ASN A 408 19.61 4.64 6.74
C ASN A 408 18.47 5.67 6.78
N LYS A 409 18.64 6.81 7.46
CA LYS A 409 17.66 7.91 7.46
C LYS A 409 17.52 8.51 6.06
N ALA A 410 18.63 8.77 5.36
CA ALA A 410 18.60 9.29 4.00
C ALA A 410 17.87 8.35 3.03
N LEU A 411 18.10 7.03 3.15
CA LEU A 411 17.38 6.02 2.37
C LEU A 411 15.87 6.02 2.66
N GLN A 412 15.47 6.12 3.92
CA GLN A 412 14.05 6.21 4.29
C GLN A 412 13.38 7.47 3.75
N HIS A 413 14.07 8.62 3.82
CA HIS A 413 13.55 9.88 3.28
C HIS A 413 13.46 9.85 1.75
N SER A 414 14.44 9.25 1.07
CA SER A 414 14.41 9.01 -0.37
C SER A 414 13.24 8.10 -0.78
N GLY A 415 13.01 7.01 -0.03
CA GLY A 415 11.86 6.13 -0.22
C GLY A 415 10.53 6.88 -0.07
N LYS A 416 10.39 7.69 1.00
CA LYS A 416 9.20 8.51 1.23
C LYS A 416 8.97 9.55 0.12
N HIS A 417 10.03 10.20 -0.36
CA HIS A 417 9.95 11.09 -1.52
C HIS A 417 9.36 10.39 -2.75
N MET A 418 9.82 9.17 -3.04
CA MET A 418 9.31 8.38 -4.16
C MET A 418 7.83 8.01 -3.96
N GLU A 419 7.45 7.57 -2.77
CA GLU A 419 6.05 7.24 -2.45
C GLU A 419 5.12 8.43 -2.67
N ASP A 420 5.44 9.58 -2.08
CA ASP A 420 4.64 10.80 -2.17
C ASP A 420 4.57 11.31 -3.62
N SER A 421 5.68 11.25 -4.37
CA SER A 421 5.74 11.63 -5.79
C SER A 421 4.86 10.75 -6.67
N ILE A 422 4.87 9.43 -6.44
CA ILE A 422 4.05 8.47 -7.20
C ILE A 422 2.56 8.68 -6.89
N VAL A 423 2.19 8.81 -5.61
CA VAL A 423 0.79 9.05 -5.20
C VAL A 423 0.26 10.36 -5.79
N ALA A 424 1.05 11.42 -5.73
CA ALA A 424 0.69 12.70 -6.34
C ALA A 424 0.55 12.58 -7.87
N SER A 425 1.42 11.82 -8.54
CA SER A 425 1.32 11.58 -9.99
C SER A 425 0.06 10.81 -10.38
N TYR A 426 -0.32 9.77 -9.65
CA TYR A 426 -1.60 9.08 -9.85
C TYR A 426 -2.81 10.00 -9.58
N THR A 427 -2.72 10.87 -8.58
CA THR A 427 -3.77 11.86 -8.29
C THR A 427 -3.89 12.88 -9.43
N ALA A 428 -2.77 13.35 -9.98
CA ALA A 428 -2.74 14.23 -11.15
C ALA A 428 -3.33 13.54 -12.39
N LEU A 429 -3.03 12.25 -12.58
CA LEU A 429 -3.58 11.46 -13.68
C LEU A 429 -5.11 11.33 -13.55
N LEU A 430 -5.61 11.01 -12.35
CA LEU A 430 -7.04 10.94 -12.06
C LEU A 430 -7.75 12.27 -12.35
N LEU A 431 -7.21 13.38 -11.83
CA LEU A 431 -7.74 14.73 -12.09
C LEU A 431 -7.71 15.07 -13.59
N GLY A 432 -6.63 14.70 -14.29
CA GLY A 432 -6.51 14.87 -15.73
C GLY A 432 -7.60 14.11 -16.51
N CYS A 433 -7.85 12.84 -16.16
CA CYS A 433 -8.94 12.04 -16.74
C CYS A 433 -10.33 12.67 -16.49
N LEU A 434 -10.54 13.28 -15.32
CA LEU A 434 -11.81 13.96 -15.00
C LEU A 434 -11.98 15.29 -15.73
N CYS A 435 -10.89 16.00 -16.01
CA CYS A 435 -10.90 17.25 -16.77
C CYS A 435 -11.11 17.02 -18.28
N GLN A 436 -10.66 15.88 -18.82
CA GLN A 436 -10.81 15.55 -20.23
C GLN A 436 -12.29 15.56 -20.64
N GLY A 437 -12.65 16.47 -21.55
CA GLY A 437 -14.01 16.57 -22.08
C GLY A 437 -15.03 17.23 -21.14
N SER A 438 -14.61 17.85 -20.03
CA SER A 438 -15.49 18.60 -19.12
C SER A 438 -14.90 19.96 -18.72
N GLN A 439 -15.46 21.03 -19.28
CA GLN A 439 -15.06 22.41 -18.94
C GLN A 439 -15.44 22.82 -17.51
N ILE A 440 -16.49 22.21 -16.96
CA ILE A 440 -16.91 22.45 -15.58
C ILE A 440 -15.83 21.93 -14.63
N ASN A 441 -15.38 20.68 -14.83
CA ASN A 441 -14.35 20.06 -14.01
C ASN A 441 -13.02 20.83 -14.10
N LEU A 442 -12.64 21.22 -15.32
CA LEU A 442 -11.45 22.05 -15.56
C LEU A 442 -11.51 23.39 -14.80
N THR A 443 -12.67 24.05 -14.80
CA THR A 443 -12.86 25.31 -14.06
C THR A 443 -12.75 25.08 -12.55
N THR A 444 -13.38 24.03 -12.03
CA THR A 444 -13.31 23.67 -10.61
C THR A 444 -11.87 23.35 -10.17
N VAL A 445 -11.14 22.55 -10.95
CA VAL A 445 -9.74 22.24 -10.65
C VAL A 445 -8.87 23.50 -10.70
N ARG A 446 -9.05 24.36 -11.71
CA ARG A 446 -8.34 25.64 -11.83
C ARG A 446 -8.56 26.55 -10.62
N GLN A 447 -9.76 26.58 -10.04
CA GLN A 447 -10.06 27.39 -8.86
C GLN A 447 -9.29 26.94 -7.60
N HIS A 448 -8.96 25.64 -7.51
CA HIS A 448 -8.29 25.06 -6.35
C HIS A 448 -6.77 24.96 -6.53
N LEU A 449 -6.26 25.04 -7.76
CA LEU A 449 -4.83 25.07 -8.05
C LEU A 449 -4.19 26.42 -7.70
N PRO A 450 -2.94 26.45 -7.19
CA PRO A 450 -2.20 27.68 -6.99
C PRO A 450 -2.09 28.47 -8.30
N LYS A 451 -2.57 29.73 -8.30
CA LYS A 451 -2.61 30.60 -9.48
C LYS A 451 -3.44 30.04 -10.66
N GLY A 452 -4.17 28.95 -10.47
CA GLY A 452 -4.88 28.24 -11.54
C GLY A 452 -3.95 27.67 -12.62
N ASP A 453 -2.72 27.32 -12.24
CA ASP A 453 -1.69 26.81 -13.14
C ASP A 453 -1.64 25.28 -13.12
N PHE A 454 -1.79 24.66 -14.28
CA PHE A 454 -1.74 23.20 -14.47
C PHE A 454 -0.32 22.68 -14.68
N SER A 455 0.69 23.56 -14.78
CA SER A 455 2.10 23.18 -14.95
C SER A 455 2.54 22.11 -13.95
N ILE A 456 2.14 22.29 -12.69
CA ILE A 456 2.38 21.39 -11.57
C ILE A 456 1.99 19.94 -11.88
N MET A 457 0.79 19.72 -12.44
CA MET A 457 0.32 18.38 -12.82
C MET A 457 1.11 17.85 -14.02
N THR A 458 1.37 18.70 -15.02
CA THR A 458 2.08 18.26 -16.24
C THR A 458 3.54 17.87 -15.98
N GLU A 459 4.25 18.62 -15.13
CA GLU A 459 5.63 18.32 -14.76
C GLU A 459 5.72 17.01 -13.98
N MET A 460 4.81 16.81 -13.02
CA MET A 460 4.72 15.56 -12.27
C MET A 460 4.45 14.36 -13.18
N LEU A 461 3.46 14.47 -14.08
CA LEU A 461 3.11 13.40 -15.01
C LEU A 461 4.26 13.09 -16.00
N LYS A 462 5.03 14.09 -16.44
CA LYS A 462 6.22 13.87 -17.28
C LYS A 462 7.32 13.10 -16.53
N LYS A 463 7.61 13.49 -15.28
CA LYS A 463 8.56 12.76 -14.42
C LYS A 463 8.08 11.33 -14.18
N PHE A 464 6.80 11.16 -13.89
CA PHE A 464 6.18 9.85 -13.68
C PHE A 464 6.24 8.97 -14.92
N LEU A 465 5.93 9.50 -16.10
CA LEU A 465 6.05 8.76 -17.36
C LEU A 465 7.48 8.31 -17.60
N SER A 466 8.47 9.18 -17.36
CA SER A 466 9.89 8.82 -17.45
C SER A 466 10.26 7.70 -16.47
N PHE A 467 9.77 7.78 -15.23
CA PHE A 467 9.99 6.75 -14.21
C PHE A 467 9.35 5.40 -14.57
N MET A 468 8.11 5.40 -15.07
CA MET A 468 7.41 4.18 -15.50
C MET A 468 8.09 3.53 -16.72
N ASN A 469 8.69 4.34 -17.60
CA ASN A 469 9.51 3.84 -18.71
C ASN A 469 10.82 3.22 -18.21
N LEU A 470 11.47 3.83 -17.22
CA LEU A 470 12.70 3.31 -16.62
C LEU A 470 12.48 1.95 -15.92
N THR A 471 11.35 1.80 -15.23
CA THR A 471 11.00 0.59 -14.49
C THR A 471 10.40 -0.52 -15.36
N CYS A 472 10.11 -0.25 -16.63
CA CYS A 472 9.39 -1.16 -17.54
C CYS A 472 8.05 -1.67 -16.94
N ALA A 473 7.47 -0.91 -16.01
CA ALA A 473 6.29 -1.33 -15.24
C ALA A 473 4.97 -1.06 -15.98
N MET A 474 5.00 -0.35 -17.11
CA MET A 474 3.82 0.10 -17.84
C MET A 474 3.79 -0.41 -19.28
N GLY A 475 2.60 -0.87 -19.71
CA GLY A 475 2.34 -1.23 -21.10
C GLY A 475 2.15 -0.01 -22.01
N THR A 476 2.13 -0.25 -23.32
CA THR A 476 2.02 0.81 -24.35
C THR A 476 0.69 1.58 -24.28
N THR A 477 -0.41 0.94 -23.85
CA THR A 477 -1.70 1.61 -23.65
C THR A 477 -1.65 2.64 -22.52
N GLY A 478 -1.09 2.26 -21.36
CA GLY A 478 -0.93 3.15 -20.21
C GLY A 478 -0.05 4.37 -20.53
N GLN A 479 1.07 4.15 -21.23
CA GLN A 479 1.93 5.22 -21.71
C GLN A 479 1.17 6.22 -22.58
N LYS A 480 0.40 5.73 -23.55
CA LYS A 480 -0.41 6.60 -24.43
C LYS A 480 -1.48 7.37 -23.65
N SER A 481 -2.11 6.75 -22.66
CA SER A 481 -3.14 7.43 -21.86
C SER A 481 -2.53 8.59 -21.06
N ILE A 482 -1.38 8.38 -20.41
CA ILE A 482 -0.66 9.43 -19.69
C ILE A 482 -0.21 10.55 -20.62
N THR A 483 0.40 10.22 -21.78
CA THR A 483 0.80 11.22 -22.77
C THR A 483 -0.37 12.07 -23.22
N ARG A 484 -1.52 11.46 -23.52
CA ARG A 484 -2.75 12.16 -23.90
C ARG A 484 -3.26 13.09 -22.80
N VAL A 485 -3.14 12.69 -21.53
CA VAL A 485 -3.51 13.55 -20.39
C VAL A 485 -2.55 14.73 -20.27
N ILE A 486 -1.23 14.52 -20.40
CA ILE A 486 -0.24 15.60 -20.40
C ILE A 486 -0.54 16.61 -21.51
N GLU A 487 -0.69 16.13 -22.75
CA GLU A 487 -1.00 16.98 -23.90
C GLU A 487 -2.26 17.81 -23.66
N TYR A 488 -3.32 17.21 -23.10
CA TYR A 488 -4.54 17.95 -22.79
C TYR A 488 -4.32 19.06 -21.75
N LEU A 489 -3.62 18.74 -20.66
CA LEU A 489 -3.38 19.69 -19.56
C LEU A 489 -2.44 20.83 -19.95
N GLU A 490 -1.50 20.62 -20.88
CA GLU A 490 -0.63 21.69 -21.42
C GLU A 490 -1.39 22.77 -22.19
N HIS A 491 -2.61 22.47 -22.65
CA HIS A 491 -3.48 23.41 -23.36
C HIS A 491 -4.54 24.06 -22.45
N CYS A 492 -4.52 23.76 -21.15
CA CYS A 492 -5.40 24.30 -20.12
C CYS A 492 -4.69 25.45 -19.40
#